data_AF-A0A067P9Q3-F1
#
_entry.id   AF-A0A067P9Q3-F1
#
_cell.length_a   1.000
_cell.length_b   1.000
_cell.length_c   1.000
_cell.angle_alpha   90.00
_cell.angle_beta   90.00
_cell.angle_gamma   90.00
#
_symmetry.space_group_name_H-M   'P 1'
#
loop_
_entity.id
_entity.type
_entity.pdbx_description
1 polymer ?
#
loop_
_entity_poly.entity_id
_entity_poly.type
_entity_poly.pdbx_seq_one_letter_code
_entity_poly.pdbx_strand_id
1 'polypeptide(L)'
;LTPPPPAPRSSLVSCSPNTISQSAKFKVQGTEYFKLGQYAEAHAMYTRAIEALPSGHLCRVPLYNNRSLASSRNGDVKGAVNDAGRALRVICGISEGESNALGGLDGLQEDDTVVDRAKLVFDPRKEAKVTKLEEGSEVDLGAAYVKATKRRAESYEGMEKWGEAKKDWELLL
;
A
#
# COMPACT_ATOMS: atom_id res chain seq x y z
N LEU A 1 -1.21 -24.05 -24.31
CA LEU A 1 -1.73 -22.68 -24.19
C LEU A 1 -0.80 -21.94 -23.24
N THR A 2 0.00 -21.00 -23.73
CA THR A 2 0.82 -20.15 -22.88
C THR A 2 -0.10 -19.20 -22.10
N PRO A 3 0.15 -18.92 -20.81
CA PRO A 3 -0.65 -17.95 -20.08
C PRO A 3 -0.62 -16.59 -20.80
N PRO A 4 -1.72 -15.83 -20.78
CA PRO A 4 -1.73 -14.49 -21.36
C PRO A 4 -0.63 -13.64 -20.70
N PRO A 5 0.05 -12.77 -21.47
CA PRO A 5 1.04 -11.86 -20.90
C PRO A 5 0.39 -11.04 -19.79
N PRO A 6 1.08 -10.81 -18.66
CA PRO A 6 0.55 -9.98 -17.59
C PRO A 6 0.13 -8.63 -18.16
N ALA A 7 -1.08 -8.19 -17.83
CA ALA A 7 -1.63 -6.96 -18.36
C ALA A 7 -0.62 -5.82 -18.11
N PRO A 8 -0.28 -5.01 -19.14
CA PRO A 8 0.63 -3.90 -18.95
C PRO A 8 0.03 -2.98 -17.88
N ARG A 9 0.81 -2.70 -16.82
CA ARG A 9 0.44 -1.70 -15.80
C ARG A 9 0.04 -0.43 -16.54
N SER A 10 -1.24 -0.07 -16.46
CA SER A 10 -1.76 1.17 -17.02
C SER A 10 -0.88 2.32 -16.55
N SER A 11 -0.29 3.05 -17.50
CA SER A 11 0.59 4.23 -17.36
C SER A 11 1.03 4.54 -15.92
N LEU A 12 2.24 4.08 -15.54
CA LEU A 12 2.85 4.47 -14.27
C LEU A 12 2.83 6.00 -14.15
N VAL A 13 2.31 6.48 -13.02
CA VAL A 13 2.26 7.92 -12.75
C VAL A 13 3.69 8.38 -12.51
N SER A 14 4.19 9.23 -13.40
CA SER A 14 5.48 9.89 -13.25
C SER A 14 5.34 11.18 -12.42
N CYS A 15 6.35 11.53 -11.64
CA CYS A 15 6.43 12.84 -11.00
C CYS A 15 7.86 13.38 -10.94
N SER A 16 7.98 14.69 -10.66
CA SER A 16 9.28 15.36 -10.69
C SER A 16 10.25 14.79 -9.63
N PRO A 17 11.56 14.69 -9.93
CA PRO A 17 12.56 14.24 -8.96
C PRO A 17 12.58 15.08 -7.68
N ASN A 18 12.25 16.37 -7.76
CA ASN A 18 12.16 17.26 -6.60
C ASN A 18 11.02 16.84 -5.66
N THR A 19 9.85 16.51 -6.22
CA THR A 19 8.69 16.01 -5.49
C THR A 19 9.02 14.68 -4.79
N ILE A 20 9.70 13.77 -5.49
CA ILE A 20 10.16 12.48 -4.93
C ILE A 20 11.13 12.72 -3.77
N SER A 21 12.11 13.61 -3.96
CA SER A 21 13.08 13.96 -2.92
C SER A 21 12.40 14.58 -1.69
N GLN A 22 11.43 15.48 -1.89
CA GLN A 22 10.67 16.08 -0.80
C GLN A 22 9.87 15.03 -0.02
N SER A 23 9.16 14.14 -0.70
CA SER A 23 8.44 13.02 -0.07
C SER A 23 9.42 12.10 0.69
N ALA A 24 10.59 11.81 0.12
CA ALA A 24 11.62 11.01 0.78
C ALA A 24 12.15 11.65 2.08
N LYS A 25 12.30 12.98 2.14
CA LYS A 25 12.69 13.70 3.37
C LYS A 25 11.67 13.48 4.49
N PHE A 26 10.37 13.64 4.19
CA PHE A 26 9.31 13.37 5.17
C PHE A 26 9.25 11.91 5.58
N LYS A 27 9.50 10.96 4.66
CA LYS A 27 9.63 9.53 4.96
C LYS A 27 10.73 9.25 5.98
N VAL A 28 11.90 9.88 5.82
CA VAL A 28 13.03 9.73 6.75
C VAL A 28 12.63 10.25 8.13
N GLN A 29 12.08 11.46 8.22
CA GLN A 29 11.61 12.05 9.48
C GLN A 29 10.57 11.18 10.19
N GLY A 30 9.57 10.67 9.44
CA GLY A 30 8.58 9.76 10.01
C GLY A 30 9.18 8.47 10.55
N THR A 31 10.24 7.97 9.91
CA THR A 31 10.97 6.78 10.36
C THR A 31 11.80 7.04 11.61
N GLU A 32 12.33 8.25 11.78
CA GLU A 32 13.01 8.68 13.01
C GLU A 32 12.01 8.73 14.17
N TYR A 33 10.87 9.39 13.99
CA TYR A 33 9.80 9.39 14.99
C TYR A 33 9.31 7.99 15.34
N PHE A 34 9.13 7.13 14.34
CA PHE A 34 8.72 5.74 14.56
C PHE A 34 9.71 4.98 15.44
N LYS A 35 11.03 5.14 15.19
CA LYS A 35 12.08 4.51 16.01
C LYS A 35 12.09 5.00 17.46
N LEU A 36 11.65 6.24 17.70
CA LEU A 36 11.49 6.82 19.03
C LEU A 36 10.19 6.39 19.73
N GLY A 37 9.34 5.59 19.09
CA GLY A 37 8.02 5.21 19.60
C GLY A 37 6.97 6.31 19.51
N GLN A 38 7.29 7.43 18.85
CA GLN A 38 6.40 8.57 18.63
C GLN A 38 5.52 8.30 17.40
N TYR A 39 4.56 7.38 17.54
CA TYR A 39 3.79 6.85 16.41
C TYR A 39 2.82 7.87 15.80
N ALA A 40 2.29 8.80 16.59
CA ALA A 40 1.41 9.86 16.09
C ALA A 40 2.16 10.86 15.21
N GLU A 41 3.36 11.25 15.62
CA GLU A 41 4.27 12.13 14.87
C GLU A 41 4.77 11.43 13.61
N ALA A 42 5.12 10.14 13.71
CA ALA A 42 5.46 9.31 12.56
C ALA A 42 4.33 9.28 11.53
N HIS A 43 3.09 9.06 11.98
CA HIS A 43 1.90 9.07 11.13
C HIS A 43 1.71 10.43 10.43
N ALA A 44 1.90 11.54 11.14
CA ALA A 44 1.82 12.88 10.56
C ALA A 44 2.88 13.11 9.46
N MET A 45 4.13 12.69 9.69
CA MET A 45 5.19 12.81 8.69
C MET A 45 4.96 11.92 7.47
N TYR A 46 4.49 10.69 7.66
CA TYR A 46 4.11 9.82 6.55
C TYR A 46 2.94 10.39 5.75
N THR A 47 1.97 11.03 6.41
CA THR A 47 0.86 11.71 5.73
C THR A 47 1.35 12.85 4.84
N ARG A 48 2.26 13.69 5.33
CA ARG A 48 2.89 14.74 4.51
C ARG A 48 3.68 14.18 3.33
N ALA A 49 4.37 13.06 3.52
CA ALA A 49 5.08 12.38 2.44
C ALA A 49 4.13 11.86 1.35
N ILE A 50 2.95 11.36 1.74
CA ILE A 50 1.91 10.84 0.85
C ILE A 50 1.28 12.00 0.05
N GLU A 51 0.94 13.10 0.72
CA GLU A 51 0.32 14.29 0.12
C GLU A 51 1.23 14.99 -0.89
N ALA A 52 2.56 14.89 -0.70
CA ALA A 52 3.52 15.44 -1.66
C ALA A 52 3.50 14.71 -3.02
N LEU A 53 3.04 13.45 -3.07
CA LEU A 53 3.08 12.62 -4.29
C LEU A 53 1.72 12.61 -5.00
N PRO A 54 1.68 12.54 -6.34
CA PRO A 54 0.41 12.37 -7.05
C PRO A 54 -0.26 11.03 -6.72
N SER A 55 -1.59 10.99 -6.80
CA SER A 55 -2.38 9.77 -6.59
C SER A 55 -1.91 8.65 -7.52
N GLY A 56 -1.78 7.43 -7.00
CA GLY A 56 -1.32 6.26 -7.77
C GLY A 56 0.20 6.16 -8.00
N HIS A 57 1.01 7.14 -7.55
CA HIS A 57 2.47 7.04 -7.67
C HIS A 57 3.06 5.92 -6.79
N LEU A 58 3.99 5.12 -7.33
CA LEU A 58 4.53 3.94 -6.66
C LEU A 58 5.25 4.26 -5.34
N CYS A 59 5.92 5.41 -5.23
CA CYS A 59 6.53 5.86 -3.97
C CYS A 59 5.53 6.05 -2.81
N ARG A 60 4.21 6.07 -3.06
CA ARG A 60 3.20 6.07 -1.98
C ARG A 60 3.08 4.73 -1.28
N VAL A 61 3.40 3.62 -1.95
CA VAL A 61 3.32 2.25 -1.41
C VAL A 61 4.12 2.07 -0.12
N PRO A 62 5.44 2.37 -0.06
CA PRO A 62 6.20 2.24 1.19
C PRO A 62 5.70 3.19 2.29
N LEU A 63 5.13 4.34 1.93
CA LEU A 63 4.60 5.31 2.89
C LEU A 63 3.32 4.78 3.55
N TYR A 64 2.40 4.23 2.77
CA TYR A 64 1.21 3.56 3.30
C TYR A 64 1.59 2.36 4.19
N ASN A 65 2.58 1.56 3.78
CA ASN A 65 3.07 0.45 4.61
C ASN A 65 3.64 0.90 5.96
N ASN A 66 4.37 2.01 5.98
CA ASN A 66 4.94 2.55 7.21
C ASN A 66 3.87 3.22 8.07
N ARG A 67 2.93 3.95 7.47
CA ARG A 67 1.81 4.59 8.16
C ARG A 67 0.85 3.56 8.75
N SER A 68 0.55 2.49 8.02
CA SER A 68 -0.21 1.33 8.51
C SER A 68 0.41 0.73 9.78
N LEU A 69 1.73 0.51 9.76
CA LEU A 69 2.43 0.02 10.94
C LEU A 69 2.37 1.02 12.11
N ALA A 70 2.58 2.31 11.84
CA ALA A 70 2.48 3.34 12.87
C ALA A 70 1.08 3.38 13.51
N SER A 71 0.01 3.33 12.70
CA SER A 71 -1.37 3.28 13.17
C SER A 71 -1.65 2.04 14.02
N SER A 72 -1.20 0.87 13.58
CA SER A 72 -1.33 -0.38 14.35
C SER A 72 -0.63 -0.26 15.71
N ARG A 73 0.59 0.29 15.76
CA ARG A 73 1.33 0.52 17.02
C ARG A 73 0.70 1.59 17.90
N ASN A 74 -0.06 2.52 17.31
CA ASN A 74 -0.82 3.56 18.01
C ASN A 74 -2.23 3.09 18.43
N GLY A 75 -2.59 1.83 18.20
CA GLY A 75 -3.92 1.27 18.52
C GLY A 75 -5.01 1.56 17.48
N ASP A 76 -4.71 2.28 16.40
CA ASP A 76 -5.63 2.50 15.29
C ASP A 76 -5.53 1.38 14.26
N VAL A 77 -6.09 0.22 14.62
CA VAL A 77 -6.08 -0.97 13.78
C VAL A 77 -6.92 -0.78 12.51
N LYS A 78 -7.99 0.04 12.58
CA LYS A 78 -8.84 0.37 11.41
C LYS A 78 -8.07 1.19 10.38
N GLY A 79 -7.33 2.21 10.82
CA GLY A 79 -6.43 2.97 9.96
C GLY A 79 -5.34 2.09 9.35
N ALA A 80 -4.80 1.14 10.12
CA ALA A 80 -3.80 0.20 9.63
C ALA A 80 -4.30 -0.67 8.47
N VAL A 81 -5.52 -1.21 8.57
CA VAL A 81 -6.19 -1.95 7.47
C VAL A 81 -6.37 -1.05 6.25
N ASN A 82 -6.87 0.17 6.44
CA ASN A 82 -7.15 1.09 5.33
C ASN A 82 -5.87 1.43 4.54
N ASP A 83 -4.78 1.73 5.24
CA ASP A 83 -3.49 2.04 4.61
C ASP A 83 -2.88 0.84 3.90
N ALA A 84 -2.94 -0.34 4.50
CA ALA A 84 -2.47 -1.56 3.85
C ALA A 84 -3.28 -1.86 2.58
N GLY A 85 -4.60 -1.67 2.61
CA GLY A 85 -5.47 -1.76 1.43
C GLY A 85 -5.11 -0.76 0.34
N ARG A 86 -4.82 0.50 0.69
CA ARG A 86 -4.35 1.52 -0.26
C ARG A 86 -3.02 1.14 -0.91
N ALA A 87 -2.08 0.58 -0.15
CA ALA A 87 -0.82 0.09 -0.68
C ALA A 87 -1.06 -1.00 -1.74
N LEU A 88 -1.92 -1.97 -1.45
CA LEU A 88 -2.29 -3.04 -2.38
C LEU A 88 -2.99 -2.51 -3.63
N ARG A 89 -3.91 -1.53 -3.50
CA ARG A 89 -4.56 -0.89 -4.65
C ARG A 89 -3.55 -0.25 -5.60
N VAL A 90 -2.57 0.48 -5.07
CA VAL A 90 -1.51 1.10 -5.90
C VAL A 90 -0.65 0.02 -6.57
N ILE A 91 -0.25 -1.03 -5.84
CA ILE A 91 0.55 -2.13 -6.39
C ILE A 91 -0.19 -2.86 -7.52
N CYS A 92 -1.48 -3.14 -7.32
CA CYS A 92 -2.33 -3.86 -8.26
C CYS A 92 -2.94 -2.96 -9.35
N GLY A 93 -2.58 -1.67 -9.40
CA GLY A 93 -3.08 -0.72 -10.39
C GLY A 93 -4.59 -0.51 -10.34
N ILE A 94 -5.20 -0.61 -9.16
CA ILE A 94 -6.63 -0.35 -8.94
C ILE A 94 -6.80 1.16 -8.79
N SER A 95 -7.57 1.78 -9.68
CA SER A 95 -7.79 3.23 -9.64
C SER A 95 -8.70 3.63 -8.48
N GLU A 96 -8.46 4.81 -7.90
CA GLU A 96 -9.36 5.37 -6.86
C GLU A 96 -10.81 5.55 -7.40
N GLY A 97 -10.96 5.75 -8.72
CA GLY A 97 -12.27 5.85 -9.39
C GLY A 97 -13.05 4.54 -9.51
N GLU A 98 -12.38 3.40 -9.72
CA GLU A 98 -13.02 2.06 -9.68
C GLU A 98 -13.49 1.71 -8.25
N SER A 99 -12.91 2.36 -7.24
CA SER A 99 -13.29 2.19 -5.83
C SER A 99 -14.54 3.01 -5.48
N ASN A 100 -14.72 4.20 -6.07
CA ASN A 100 -15.85 5.10 -5.79
C ASN A 100 -17.18 4.67 -6.44
N ALA A 101 -17.17 3.75 -7.41
CA ALA A 101 -18.39 3.08 -7.88
C ALA A 101 -18.92 2.01 -6.89
N LEU A 102 -18.14 1.69 -5.85
CA LEU A 102 -18.37 0.58 -4.91
C LEU A 102 -18.52 1.06 -3.46
N GLY A 103 -19.39 2.04 -3.23
CA GLY A 103 -19.91 2.36 -1.89
C GLY A 103 -19.03 3.30 -1.09
N GLY A 104 -19.29 4.61 -1.24
CA GLY A 104 -18.92 5.59 -0.25
C GLY A 104 -19.78 5.46 1.00
N LEU A 105 -19.17 5.82 2.13
CA LEU A 105 -19.77 6.08 3.44
C LEU A 105 -20.12 4.83 4.25
N ASP A 106 -19.48 4.77 5.41
CA ASP A 106 -19.66 3.83 6.50
C ASP A 106 -18.73 2.60 6.50
N GLY A 107 -18.10 2.40 7.65
CA GLY A 107 -16.97 1.51 7.82
C GLY A 107 -17.31 0.04 7.58
N LEU A 108 -16.29 -0.70 7.15
CA LEU A 108 -16.23 -2.17 7.17
C LEU A 108 -16.86 -2.92 5.98
N GLN A 109 -16.96 -2.35 4.78
CA GLN A 109 -17.24 -3.18 3.61
C GLN A 109 -15.98 -3.95 3.17
N GLU A 110 -16.13 -5.27 3.16
CA GLU A 110 -15.14 -6.31 2.91
C GLU A 110 -14.37 -6.05 1.61
N ASP A 111 -13.05 -5.88 1.71
CA ASP A 111 -12.19 -5.51 0.58
C ASP A 111 -11.81 -6.72 -0.31
N ASP A 112 -12.79 -7.59 -0.57
CA ASP A 112 -12.66 -8.79 -1.41
C ASP A 112 -12.18 -8.42 -2.81
N THR A 113 -12.58 -7.25 -3.30
CA THR A 113 -12.14 -6.72 -4.61
C THR A 113 -10.63 -6.56 -4.73
N VAL A 114 -9.94 -6.14 -3.66
CA VAL A 114 -8.48 -5.99 -3.68
C VAL A 114 -7.81 -7.36 -3.64
N VAL A 115 -8.33 -8.30 -2.85
CA VAL A 115 -7.80 -9.68 -2.77
C VAL A 115 -7.96 -10.39 -4.13
N ASP A 116 -9.16 -10.36 -4.71
CA ASP A 116 -9.47 -11.04 -5.97
C ASP A 116 -8.67 -10.45 -7.13
N ARG A 117 -8.57 -9.11 -7.19
CA ARG A 117 -7.74 -8.46 -8.19
C ARG A 117 -6.27 -8.81 -7.99
N ALA A 118 -5.77 -8.78 -6.75
CA ALA A 118 -4.38 -9.13 -6.46
C ALA A 118 -4.03 -10.56 -6.92
N LYS A 119 -4.91 -11.55 -6.67
CA LYS A 119 -4.76 -12.93 -7.18
C LYS A 119 -4.65 -13.00 -8.69
N LEU A 120 -5.36 -12.13 -9.40
CA LEU A 120 -5.40 -12.13 -10.87
C LEU A 120 -4.21 -11.39 -11.50
N VAL A 121 -3.77 -10.28 -10.91
CA VAL A 121 -2.91 -9.30 -11.60
C VAL A 121 -1.49 -9.18 -11.03
N PHE A 122 -1.20 -9.74 -9.86
CA PHE A 122 0.08 -9.52 -9.20
C PHE A 122 0.72 -10.83 -8.70
N ASP A 123 1.93 -11.11 -9.18
CA ASP A 123 2.76 -12.22 -8.70
C ASP A 123 4.08 -11.65 -8.15
N PRO A 124 4.26 -11.58 -6.81
CA PRO A 124 5.44 -10.98 -6.19
C PRO A 124 6.78 -11.56 -6.67
N ARG A 125 6.79 -12.81 -7.15
CA ARG A 125 8.00 -13.52 -7.59
C ARG A 125 8.38 -13.18 -9.03
N LYS A 126 7.42 -12.70 -9.83
CA LYS A 126 7.60 -12.42 -11.26
C LYS A 126 7.67 -10.92 -11.58
N GLU A 127 7.57 -10.07 -10.57
CA GLU A 127 7.54 -8.63 -10.79
C GLU A 127 8.85 -8.05 -11.32
N ALA A 128 8.75 -7.35 -12.45
CA ALA A 128 9.85 -6.60 -13.01
C ALA A 128 10.16 -5.37 -12.15
N LYS A 129 11.44 -5.11 -11.91
CA LYS A 129 11.89 -3.89 -11.24
C LYS A 129 11.57 -2.68 -12.09
N VAL A 130 11.01 -1.65 -11.45
CA VAL A 130 10.82 -0.35 -12.08
C VAL A 130 12.20 0.29 -12.26
N THR A 131 12.49 0.81 -13.45
CA THR A 131 13.83 1.32 -13.79
C THR A 131 13.94 2.83 -13.73
N LYS A 132 12.84 3.55 -13.94
CA LYS A 132 12.83 5.02 -13.91
C LYS A 132 12.58 5.55 -12.51
N LEU A 133 13.41 6.52 -12.10
CA LEU A 133 13.25 7.21 -10.82
C LEU A 133 11.89 7.88 -10.71
N GLU A 134 11.47 8.57 -11.78
CA GLU A 134 10.22 9.33 -11.82
C GLU A 134 8.97 8.45 -11.68
N GLU A 135 9.09 7.15 -11.97
CA GLU A 135 8.02 6.16 -11.83
C GLU A 135 8.14 5.38 -10.50
N GLY A 136 9.21 5.60 -9.71
CA GLY A 136 9.44 4.97 -8.41
C GLY A 136 10.36 3.74 -8.44
N SER A 137 11.47 3.77 -9.18
CA SER A 137 12.46 2.67 -9.25
C SER A 137 13.04 2.20 -7.92
N GLU A 138 12.97 3.02 -6.88
CA GLU A 138 13.42 2.66 -5.53
C GLU A 138 12.46 1.70 -4.81
N VAL A 139 11.24 1.51 -5.32
CA VAL A 139 10.20 0.70 -4.68
C VAL A 139 10.28 -0.75 -5.16
N ASP A 140 10.64 -1.64 -4.24
CA ASP A 140 10.48 -3.08 -4.43
C ASP A 140 9.00 -3.45 -4.23
N LEU A 141 8.28 -3.60 -5.35
CA LEU A 141 6.84 -3.90 -5.33
C LEU A 141 6.54 -5.28 -4.73
N GLY A 142 7.38 -6.29 -4.97
CA GLY A 142 7.19 -7.64 -4.42
C GLY A 142 7.31 -7.64 -2.90
N ALA A 143 8.38 -7.04 -2.37
CA ALA A 143 8.56 -6.89 -0.93
C ALA A 143 7.49 -5.99 -0.30
N ALA A 144 7.08 -4.93 -1.00
CA ALA A 144 6.05 -4.01 -0.51
C ALA A 144 4.66 -4.66 -0.47
N TYR A 145 4.34 -5.51 -1.45
CA TYR A 145 3.11 -6.30 -1.48
C TYR A 145 3.03 -7.25 -0.30
N VAL A 146 4.08 -8.05 -0.08
CA VAL A 146 4.12 -9.00 1.05
C VAL A 146 3.94 -8.26 2.39
N LYS A 147 4.59 -7.09 2.56
CA LYS A 147 4.43 -6.26 3.76
C LYS A 147 2.99 -5.74 3.91
N ALA A 148 2.38 -5.26 2.84
CA ALA A 148 1.03 -4.71 2.87
C ALA A 148 0.00 -5.80 3.21
N THR A 149 0.05 -6.93 2.50
CA THR A 149 -0.83 -8.08 2.74
C THR A 149 -0.71 -8.59 4.16
N LYS A 150 0.53 -8.80 4.63
CA LYS A 150 0.78 -9.25 6.00
C LYS A 150 0.20 -8.28 7.03
N ARG A 151 0.43 -6.98 6.88
CA ARG A 151 -0.09 -5.95 7.79
C ARG A 151 -1.61 -5.93 7.83
N ARG A 152 -2.25 -6.09 6.68
CA ARG A 152 -3.70 -6.13 6.58
C ARG A 152 -4.26 -7.36 7.28
N ALA A 153 -3.64 -8.53 7.08
CA ALA A 153 -4.00 -9.77 7.77
C ALA A 153 -3.88 -9.65 9.29
N GLU A 154 -2.71 -9.24 9.80
CA GLU A 154 -2.46 -9.05 11.24
C GLU A 154 -3.43 -8.02 11.87
N SER A 155 -3.78 -6.97 11.12
CA SER A 155 -4.74 -5.98 11.59
C SER A 155 -6.16 -6.53 11.65
N TYR A 156 -6.56 -7.36 10.68
CA TYR A 156 -7.84 -8.07 10.74
C TYR A 156 -7.91 -9.08 11.89
N GLU A 157 -6.83 -9.81 12.18
CA GLU A 157 -6.73 -10.67 13.37
C GLU A 157 -6.92 -9.87 14.66
N GLY A 158 -6.26 -8.70 14.76
CA GLY A 158 -6.44 -7.78 15.89
C GLY A 158 -7.85 -7.20 16.03
N MET A 159 -8.67 -7.30 14.97
CA MET A 159 -10.09 -6.92 14.95
C MET A 159 -11.03 -8.14 15.05
N GLU A 160 -10.51 -9.34 15.29
CA GLU A 160 -11.26 -10.61 15.31
C GLU A 160 -11.98 -10.94 13.98
N LYS A 161 -11.51 -10.36 12.87
CA LYS A 161 -11.99 -10.58 11.50
C LYS A 161 -11.22 -11.71 10.82
N TRP A 162 -11.36 -12.91 11.37
CA TRP A 162 -10.56 -14.07 10.97
C TRP A 162 -10.77 -14.51 9.50
N GLY A 163 -11.98 -14.31 8.96
CA GLY A 163 -12.28 -14.65 7.58
C GLY A 163 -11.49 -13.78 6.59
N GLU A 164 -11.47 -12.47 6.84
CA GLU A 164 -10.73 -11.49 6.05
C GLU A 164 -9.22 -11.66 6.21
N ALA A 165 -8.73 -11.92 7.43
CA ALA A 165 -7.33 -12.23 7.67
C ALA A 165 -6.87 -13.46 6.88
N LYS A 166 -7.69 -14.52 6.85
CA LYS A 166 -7.38 -15.74 6.09
C LYS A 166 -7.25 -15.47 4.60
N LYS A 167 -8.17 -14.67 4.02
CA LYS A 167 -8.10 -14.29 2.60
C LYS A 167 -6.77 -13.61 2.25
N ASP A 168 -6.26 -12.76 3.14
CA ASP A 168 -4.96 -12.11 2.97
C ASP A 168 -3.79 -13.07 3.13
N TRP A 169 -3.82 -13.96 4.12
CA TRP A 169 -2.77 -14.97 4.29
C TRP A 169 -2.65 -15.91 3.08
N GLU A 170 -3.78 -16.28 2.47
CA GLU A 170 -3.80 -17.11 1.25
C GLU A 170 -3.10 -16.46 0.06
N LEU A 171 -2.96 -15.13 0.03
CA LEU A 171 -2.19 -14.43 -1.01
C LEU A 171 -0.67 -14.63 -0.87
N LEU A 172 -0.20 -15.11 0.29
CA LEU A 172 1.22 -15.26 0.61
C LEU A 172 1.71 -16.71 0.55
N LEU A 173 0.82 -17.69 0.33
CA LEU A 173 1.13 -19.11 0.20
C LEU A 173 1.55 -19.44 -1.26
#